data_AF-A0A382S8W9-F1
#
_entry.id   AF-A0A382S8W9-F1
#
_cell.length_a   1.000
_cell.length_b   1.000
_cell.length_c   1.000
_cell.angle_alpha   90.00
_cell.angle_beta   90.00
_cell.angle_gamma   90.00
#
_symmetry.space_group_name_H-M   'P 1'
#
loop_
_entity.id
_entity.type
_entity.pdbx_description
1 polymer ?
#
loop_
_entity_poly.entity_id
_entity_poly.type
_entity_poly.pdbx_seq_one_letter_code
_entity_poly.pdbx_strand_id
1 'polypeptide(L)'
;MPTFHYVAIDSRGRTIPGELDADDLREARSHLRGKGLTPVEVKATGTGTGRAISKRKARTGKPAVTKVGSGDSGPAKKTFSFGESKEKVGLEFMKRLLELHGSGMPVADSVKLLNQRLSDPRQKEIAGALWKELAEGRSLARTMRLMPDYFGESTSYVIEAGEATGNVVPILRRIIAHIEEKREIRAKVLGSMAYPAFIAFVAFAVVLFFLFYLLPQIQGMLDSLGGELNFMA
;
A
#
# COMPACT_ATOMS: atom_id res chain seq x y z
N MET A 1 -13.18 35.36 -15.78
CA MET A 1 -13.53 33.97 -16.08
C MET A 1 -13.02 33.08 -14.94
N PRO A 2 -13.67 31.94 -14.64
CA PRO A 2 -13.13 30.93 -13.74
C PRO A 2 -12.03 30.11 -14.43
N THR A 3 -10.89 29.96 -13.77
CA THR A 3 -9.77 29.15 -14.28
C THR A 3 -9.98 27.68 -13.91
N PHE A 4 -9.87 26.78 -14.89
CA PHE A 4 -9.94 25.34 -14.70
C PHE A 4 -8.56 24.70 -14.86
N HIS A 5 -8.11 23.94 -13.86
CA HIS A 5 -6.98 23.04 -14.05
C HIS A 5 -7.48 21.74 -14.72
N TYR A 6 -6.82 21.33 -15.79
CA TYR A 6 -7.12 20.10 -16.50
C TYR A 6 -5.90 19.20 -16.58
N VAL A 7 -6.14 17.88 -16.53
CA VAL A 7 -5.17 16.87 -16.97
C VAL A 7 -5.77 16.16 -18.16
N ALA A 8 -5.11 16.27 -19.31
CA ALA A 8 -5.54 15.62 -20.53
C ALA A 8 -4.44 14.73 -21.12
N ILE A 9 -4.85 13.71 -21.87
CA ILE A 9 -3.96 12.77 -22.55
C ILE A 9 -3.84 13.17 -24.02
N ASP A 10 -2.61 13.22 -24.52
CA ASP A 10 -2.32 13.27 -25.96
C ASP A 10 -2.47 11.88 -26.59
N SER A 11 -2.75 11.86 -27.89
CA SER A 11 -2.78 10.71 -28.81
C SER A 11 -1.69 9.64 -28.61
N ARG A 12 -0.56 10.01 -28.00
CA ARG A 12 0.59 9.13 -27.68
C ARG A 12 0.62 8.65 -26.23
N GLY A 13 -0.47 8.76 -25.49
CA GLY A 13 -0.62 8.26 -24.11
C GLY A 13 0.08 9.08 -23.03
N ARG A 14 0.54 10.30 -23.34
CA ARG A 14 1.22 11.19 -22.38
C ARG A 14 0.23 12.14 -21.73
N THR A 15 0.25 12.22 -20.40
CA THR A 15 -0.54 13.18 -19.63
C THR A 15 0.14 14.55 -19.62
N ILE A 16 -0.60 15.60 -19.98
CA ILE A 16 -0.15 16.99 -19.94
C ILE A 16 -1.09 17.75 -18.99
N PRO A 17 -0.59 18.29 -17.87
CA PRO A 17 -1.34 19.22 -17.03
C PRO A 17 -1.36 20.60 -17.71
N GLY A 18 -2.47 21.32 -17.57
CA GLY A 18 -2.59 22.69 -18.07
C GLY A 18 -3.71 23.46 -17.37
N GLU A 19 -3.69 24.77 -17.58
CA GLU A 19 -4.74 25.69 -17.16
C GLU A 19 -5.52 26.17 -18.37
N LEU A 20 -6.84 26.26 -18.22
CA LEU A 20 -7.75 26.76 -19.24
C LEU A 20 -8.80 27.64 -18.59
N ASP A 21 -8.82 28.91 -18.97
CA ASP A 21 -9.97 29.76 -18.72
C ASP A 21 -11.09 29.37 -19.69
N ALA A 22 -12.27 29.12 -19.14
CA ALA A 22 -13.51 28.86 -19.86
C ALA A 22 -14.65 29.41 -19.01
N ASP A 23 -15.81 29.70 -19.59
CA ASP A 23 -16.95 30.17 -18.80
C ASP A 23 -17.77 29.01 -18.22
N ASP A 24 -17.63 27.80 -18.78
CA ASP A 24 -18.35 26.61 -18.32
C ASP A 24 -17.56 25.30 -18.42
N LEU A 25 -17.82 24.34 -17.51
CA LEU A 25 -17.12 23.04 -17.48
C LEU A 25 -17.37 22.20 -18.75
N ARG A 26 -18.51 22.44 -19.43
CA ARG A 26 -18.87 21.86 -20.72
C ARG A 26 -18.06 22.45 -21.88
N GLU A 27 -17.76 23.74 -21.82
CA GLU A 27 -16.94 24.46 -22.81
C GLU A 27 -15.47 24.05 -22.70
N ALA A 28 -14.93 24.00 -21.47
CA ALA A 28 -13.57 23.52 -21.19
C ALA A 28 -13.31 22.13 -21.81
N ARG A 29 -14.25 21.19 -21.64
CA ARG A 29 -14.17 19.85 -22.26
C ARG A 29 -14.25 19.87 -23.79
N SER A 30 -15.00 20.82 -24.38
CA SER A 30 -15.09 20.98 -25.83
C SER A 30 -13.78 21.53 -26.41
N HIS A 31 -13.18 22.55 -25.77
CA HIS A 31 -11.90 23.14 -26.16
C HIS A 31 -10.74 22.13 -26.09
N LEU A 32 -10.69 21.28 -25.06
CA LEU A 32 -9.68 20.23 -24.96
C LEU A 32 -9.82 19.19 -26.08
N ARG A 33 -11.04 18.76 -26.38
CA ARG A 33 -11.32 17.83 -27.49
C ARG A 33 -10.98 18.44 -28.85
N GLY A 34 -11.22 19.75 -29.04
CA GLY A 34 -10.82 20.48 -30.25
C GLY A 34 -9.31 20.55 -30.48
N LYS A 35 -8.50 20.45 -29.41
CA LYS A 35 -7.04 20.35 -29.47
C LYS A 35 -6.52 18.90 -29.59
N GLY A 36 -7.39 17.92 -29.80
CA GLY A 36 -7.03 16.49 -29.90
C GLY A 36 -6.65 15.83 -28.56
N LEU A 37 -6.95 16.48 -27.44
CA LEU A 37 -6.60 16.02 -26.09
C LEU A 37 -7.82 15.40 -25.40
N THR A 38 -7.70 14.19 -24.84
CA THR A 38 -8.77 13.53 -24.07
C THR A 38 -8.69 13.90 -22.59
N PRO A 39 -9.69 14.61 -22.02
CA PRO A 39 -9.65 15.05 -20.62
C PRO A 39 -9.91 13.88 -19.66
N VAL A 40 -8.99 13.66 -18.73
CA VAL A 40 -9.10 12.64 -17.67
C VAL A 40 -9.74 13.22 -16.42
N GLU A 41 -9.29 14.40 -16.02
CA GLU A 41 -9.79 15.09 -14.83
C GLU A 41 -9.83 16.60 -15.09
N VAL A 42 -10.95 17.25 -14.74
CA VAL A 42 -11.15 18.71 -14.85
C VAL A 42 -11.73 19.17 -13.52
N LYS A 43 -10.98 19.96 -12.76
CA LYS A 43 -11.38 20.48 -11.44
C LYS A 43 -11.57 22.00 -11.53
N ALA A 44 -12.73 22.46 -11.07
CA ALA A 44 -13.09 23.87 -11.02
C ALA A 44 -12.61 24.50 -9.71
N THR A 45 -11.77 25.54 -9.79
CA THR A 45 -11.37 26.33 -8.62
C THR A 45 -12.29 27.54 -8.50
N GLY A 46 -13.48 27.34 -7.92
CA GLY A 46 -14.50 28.38 -7.80
C GLY A 46 -14.51 29.11 -6.45
N THR A 47 -14.02 30.34 -6.40
CA THR A 47 -14.44 31.35 -5.42
C THR A 47 -15.68 32.07 -5.95
N GLY A 48 -16.82 31.96 -5.26
CA GLY A 48 -18.11 32.44 -5.76
C GLY A 48 -18.67 33.69 -5.06
N THR A 49 -19.66 34.34 -5.67
CA THR A 49 -20.58 35.27 -4.99
C THR A 49 -21.91 35.45 -5.74
N GLY A 50 -23.01 35.04 -5.09
CA GLY A 50 -24.36 35.64 -5.21
C GLY A 50 -25.22 35.30 -6.45
N ARG A 51 -26.56 35.26 -6.39
CA ARG A 51 -27.48 35.56 -5.27
C ARG A 51 -28.91 35.02 -5.57
N ALA A 52 -29.40 34.11 -4.72
CA ALA A 52 -30.81 33.83 -4.32
C ALA A 52 -31.93 33.69 -5.39
N ILE A 53 -32.87 32.73 -5.31
CA ILE A 53 -34.05 32.68 -4.40
C ILE A 53 -34.76 31.30 -4.55
N SER A 54 -35.67 30.80 -3.70
CA SER A 54 -35.74 30.63 -2.22
C SER A 54 -37.18 30.16 -1.81
N LYS A 55 -37.45 28.85 -1.74
CA LYS A 55 -38.65 28.26 -1.09
C LYS A 55 -38.23 27.03 -0.27
N ARG A 56 -38.17 27.14 1.07
CA ARG A 56 -39.24 26.84 2.07
C ARG A 56 -39.59 25.35 2.10
N LYS A 57 -39.75 24.63 3.22
CA LYS A 57 -39.76 24.81 4.71
C LYS A 57 -40.15 23.37 5.20
N ALA A 58 -40.02 22.87 6.44
CA ALA A 58 -39.82 23.47 7.76
C ALA A 58 -39.45 22.39 8.81
N ARG A 59 -38.89 22.85 9.96
CA ARG A 59 -39.00 22.24 11.32
C ARG A 59 -38.24 20.91 11.56
N THR A 60 -37.65 20.63 12.74
CA THR A 60 -37.70 21.31 14.07
C THR A 60 -36.46 20.95 14.93
N GLY A 61 -36.10 21.80 15.89
CA GLY A 61 -35.48 21.36 17.17
C GLY A 61 -33.95 21.28 17.26
N LYS A 62 -33.33 22.34 17.81
CA LYS A 62 -32.05 22.28 18.56
C LYS A 62 -32.29 21.62 19.94
N PRO A 63 -31.28 21.06 20.64
CA PRO A 63 -29.95 21.65 20.94
C PRO A 63 -28.81 20.94 20.15
N ALA A 64 -27.55 20.71 20.56
CA ALA A 64 -26.86 20.84 21.85
C ALA A 64 -25.33 21.09 21.77
N VAL A 65 -24.64 20.76 22.87
CA VAL A 65 -23.26 20.99 23.33
C VAL A 65 -22.57 19.59 23.36
N THR A 66 -21.28 19.36 23.07
CA THR A 66 -20.06 20.02 23.58
C THR A 66 -18.87 19.87 22.62
N LYS A 67 -18.00 20.89 22.52
CA LYS A 67 -16.60 20.75 22.05
C LYS A 67 -15.68 20.62 23.27
N VAL A 68 -14.82 19.59 23.33
CA VAL A 68 -13.48 19.63 23.96
C VAL A 68 -12.60 18.59 23.25
N GLY A 69 -11.32 18.87 22.99
CA GLY A 69 -10.37 17.87 22.47
C GLY A 69 -9.49 18.31 21.29
N SER A 70 -8.87 19.49 21.37
CA SER A 70 -7.76 19.87 20.49
C SER A 70 -6.49 19.11 20.89
N GLY A 71 -5.86 18.39 19.97
CA GLY A 71 -4.65 17.61 20.27
C GLY A 71 -3.95 17.04 19.04
N ASP A 72 -3.10 17.86 18.43
CA ASP A 72 -1.92 17.47 17.62
C ASP A 72 -2.13 16.51 16.42
N SER A 73 -2.54 17.07 15.28
CA SER A 73 -2.38 16.42 13.97
C SER A 73 -0.93 16.55 13.48
N GLY A 74 0.00 15.86 14.14
CA GLY A 74 1.36 15.68 13.65
C GLY A 74 1.36 15.04 12.25
N PRO A 75 2.38 15.29 11.41
CA PRO A 75 2.40 14.76 10.05
C PRO A 75 2.42 13.23 10.10
N ALA A 76 1.43 12.61 9.44
CA ALA A 76 1.30 11.16 9.39
C ALA A 76 2.59 10.54 8.82
N LYS A 77 3.44 10.01 9.71
CA LYS A 77 4.63 9.26 9.34
C LYS A 77 4.17 8.09 8.49
N LYS A 78 4.38 8.17 7.18
CA LYS A 78 4.24 7.03 6.26
C LYS A 78 5.28 6.00 6.67
N THR A 79 4.91 5.14 7.61
CA THR A 79 5.67 3.94 7.91
C THR A 79 5.70 3.12 6.63
N PHE A 80 6.89 2.92 6.09
CA PHE A 80 7.12 1.97 5.00
C PHE A 80 6.89 0.56 5.57
N SER A 81 5.62 0.15 5.67
CA SER A 81 5.28 -1.23 5.99
C SER A 81 5.57 -2.07 4.76
N PHE A 82 6.78 -2.63 4.73
CA PHE A 82 7.16 -3.72 3.84
C PHE A 82 6.03 -4.77 3.83
N GLY A 83 5.58 -5.19 2.63
CA GLY A 83 4.25 -5.78 2.41
C GLY A 83 3.90 -7.02 3.25
N GLU A 84 4.91 -7.71 3.79
CA GLU A 84 4.76 -8.89 4.66
C GLU A 84 3.82 -8.70 5.85
N SER A 85 3.68 -7.47 6.38
CA SER A 85 2.80 -7.21 7.52
C SER A 85 1.32 -7.39 7.17
N LYS A 86 0.92 -7.08 5.92
CA LYS A 86 -0.47 -7.23 5.47
C LYS A 86 -0.74 -8.63 4.94
N GLU A 87 0.17 -9.22 4.16
CA GLU A 87 0.07 -10.62 3.71
C GLU A 87 -0.08 -11.60 4.90
N LYS A 88 0.60 -11.35 6.04
CA LYS A 88 0.40 -12.11 7.29
C LYS A 88 -1.06 -12.08 7.78
N VAL A 89 -1.70 -10.92 7.72
CA VAL A 89 -3.09 -10.72 8.19
C VAL A 89 -4.06 -11.39 7.22
N GLY A 90 -3.82 -11.30 5.91
CA GLY A 90 -4.59 -12.02 4.89
C GLY A 90 -4.51 -13.54 5.03
N LEU A 91 -3.31 -14.08 5.29
CA LEU A 91 -3.11 -15.50 5.61
C LEU A 91 -3.88 -15.95 6.85
N GLU A 92 -3.80 -15.18 7.94
CA GLU A 92 -4.50 -15.49 9.19
C GLU A 92 -6.03 -15.45 9.00
N PHE A 93 -6.53 -14.50 8.22
CA PHE A 93 -7.93 -14.45 7.82
C PHE A 93 -8.33 -15.66 6.97
N MET A 94 -7.52 -16.05 5.97
CA MET A 94 -7.79 -17.23 5.13
C MET A 94 -7.84 -18.53 5.93
N LYS A 95 -7.00 -18.69 6.96
CA LYS A 95 -7.05 -19.84 7.89
C LYS A 95 -8.39 -19.92 8.62
N ARG A 96 -8.82 -18.81 9.21
CA ARG A 96 -10.09 -18.73 9.96
C ARG A 96 -11.30 -18.92 9.03
N LEU A 97 -11.23 -18.41 7.80
CA LEU A 97 -12.22 -18.69 6.76
C LEU A 97 -12.26 -20.16 6.37
N LEU A 98 -11.09 -20.82 6.24
CA LEU A 98 -10.99 -22.25 5.97
C LEU A 98 -11.54 -23.10 7.13
N GLU A 99 -11.31 -22.72 8.38
CA GLU A 99 -11.84 -23.42 9.55
C GLU A 99 -13.37 -23.42 9.56
N LEU A 100 -13.98 -22.24 9.37
CA LEU A 100 -15.44 -22.08 9.34
C LEU A 100 -16.07 -22.70 8.09
N HIS A 101 -15.58 -22.36 6.90
CA HIS A 101 -16.13 -22.89 5.66
C HIS A 101 -15.88 -24.39 5.52
N GLY A 102 -14.74 -24.87 6.01
CA GLY A 102 -14.39 -26.28 6.09
C GLY A 102 -15.25 -27.10 7.07
N SER A 103 -15.98 -26.46 7.99
CA SER A 103 -16.99 -27.11 8.83
C SER A 103 -18.38 -27.18 8.15
N GLY A 104 -18.48 -26.85 6.86
CA GLY A 104 -19.72 -26.82 6.10
C GLY A 104 -20.51 -25.52 6.20
N MET A 105 -20.00 -24.49 6.88
CA MET A 105 -20.65 -23.17 6.90
C MET A 105 -20.55 -22.51 5.51
N PRO A 106 -21.60 -21.87 4.98
CA PRO A 106 -21.50 -21.10 3.75
C PRO A 106 -20.41 -20.00 3.84
N VAL A 107 -19.75 -19.70 2.72
CA VAL A 107 -18.66 -18.70 2.67
C VAL A 107 -19.13 -17.34 3.20
N ALA A 108 -20.31 -16.89 2.75
CA ALA A 108 -20.88 -15.61 3.16
C ALA A 108 -21.14 -15.54 4.68
N ASP A 109 -21.72 -16.58 5.27
CA ASP A 109 -21.97 -16.66 6.71
C ASP A 109 -20.66 -16.80 7.51
N SER A 110 -19.66 -17.49 6.97
CA SER A 110 -18.32 -17.57 7.57
C SER A 110 -17.68 -16.18 7.67
N VAL A 111 -17.70 -15.41 6.58
CA VAL A 111 -17.19 -14.03 6.54
C VAL A 111 -18.00 -13.11 7.46
N LYS A 112 -19.33 -13.24 7.50
CA LYS A 112 -20.22 -12.52 8.41
C LYS A 112 -19.87 -12.78 9.88
N LEU A 113 -19.67 -14.04 10.25
CA LEU A 113 -19.29 -14.44 11.60
C LEU A 113 -17.92 -13.88 11.98
N LEU A 114 -16.94 -13.93 11.07
CA LEU A 114 -15.63 -13.30 11.25
C LEU A 114 -15.76 -11.79 11.51
N ASN A 115 -16.53 -11.06 10.69
CA ASN A 115 -16.77 -9.62 10.88
C ASN A 115 -17.39 -9.29 12.26
N GLN A 116 -18.23 -10.16 12.78
CA GLN A 116 -18.85 -10.01 14.10
C GLN A 116 -17.96 -10.42 15.28
N ARG A 117 -17.07 -11.41 15.10
CA ARG A 117 -16.28 -12.03 16.19
C ARG A 117 -14.81 -11.60 16.25
N LEU A 118 -14.26 -11.02 15.19
CA LEU A 118 -12.87 -10.57 15.15
C LEU A 118 -12.66 -9.29 15.96
N SER A 119 -11.71 -9.35 16.91
CA SER A 119 -11.25 -8.19 17.69
C SER A 119 -10.09 -7.43 17.04
N ASP A 120 -9.29 -8.10 16.19
CA ASP A 120 -8.18 -7.46 15.45
C ASP A 120 -8.73 -6.46 14.43
N PRO A 121 -8.43 -5.15 14.53
CA PRO A 121 -8.95 -4.14 13.62
C PRO A 121 -8.63 -4.42 12.14
N ARG A 122 -7.46 -4.99 11.82
CA ARG A 122 -7.07 -5.26 10.43
C ARG A 122 -7.83 -6.44 9.84
N GLN A 123 -8.05 -7.50 10.62
CA GLN A 123 -8.88 -8.61 10.16
C GLN A 123 -10.36 -8.22 10.09
N LYS A 124 -10.81 -7.31 10.96
CA LYS A 124 -12.17 -6.76 10.91
C LYS A 124 -12.40 -5.85 9.70
N GLU A 125 -11.39 -5.07 9.29
CA GLU A 125 -11.39 -4.33 8.02
C GLU A 125 -11.60 -5.29 6.83
N ILE A 126 -10.78 -6.34 6.74
CA ILE A 126 -10.88 -7.37 5.70
C ILE A 126 -12.26 -8.05 5.74
N ALA A 127 -12.71 -8.51 6.90
CA ALA A 127 -13.98 -9.21 7.07
C ALA A 127 -15.20 -8.32 6.75
N GLY A 128 -15.14 -7.03 7.11
CA GLY A 128 -16.18 -6.06 6.80
C GLY A 128 -16.27 -5.73 5.31
N ALA A 129 -15.12 -5.53 4.65
CA ALA A 129 -15.04 -5.32 3.21
C ALA A 129 -15.54 -6.55 2.44
N LEU A 130 -15.10 -7.76 2.81
CA LEU A 130 -15.58 -9.01 2.24
C LEU A 130 -17.08 -9.19 2.46
N TRP A 131 -17.57 -9.04 3.69
CA TRP A 131 -18.99 -9.23 4.01
C TRP A 131 -19.89 -8.30 3.19
N LYS A 132 -19.52 -7.03 3.05
CA LYS A 132 -20.30 -6.05 2.28
C LYS A 132 -20.49 -6.51 0.83
N GLU A 133 -19.41 -6.86 0.15
CA GLU A 133 -19.43 -7.18 -1.27
C GLU A 133 -20.06 -8.57 -1.53
N LEU A 134 -19.86 -9.55 -0.62
CA LEU A 134 -20.58 -10.84 -0.67
C LEU A 134 -22.08 -10.67 -0.40
N ALA A 135 -22.49 -9.77 0.50
CA ALA A 135 -23.90 -9.46 0.75
C ALA A 135 -24.56 -8.72 -0.44
N GLU A 136 -23.77 -8.01 -1.25
CA GLU A 136 -24.19 -7.49 -2.57
C GLU A 136 -24.23 -8.57 -3.68
N GLY A 137 -23.94 -9.84 -3.37
CA GLY A 137 -23.97 -10.95 -4.32
C GLY A 137 -22.73 -11.09 -5.21
N ARG A 138 -21.61 -10.42 -4.85
CA ARG A 138 -20.34 -10.50 -5.60
C ARG A 138 -19.52 -11.70 -5.15
N SER A 139 -18.70 -12.24 -6.04
CA SER A 139 -17.84 -13.40 -5.74
C SER A 139 -16.71 -13.06 -4.75
N LEU A 140 -16.29 -14.07 -3.97
CA LEU A 140 -15.16 -13.99 -3.05
C LEU A 140 -13.89 -13.60 -3.80
N ALA A 141 -13.61 -14.24 -4.94
CA ALA A 141 -12.45 -13.96 -5.77
C ALA A 141 -12.39 -12.51 -6.23
N ARG A 142 -13.50 -11.97 -6.76
CA ARG A 142 -13.61 -10.55 -7.17
C ARG A 142 -13.35 -9.63 -5.99
N THR A 143 -13.87 -9.96 -4.82
CA THR A 143 -13.72 -9.12 -3.64
C THR A 143 -12.28 -9.15 -3.10
N MET A 144 -11.63 -10.32 -3.11
CA MET A 144 -10.21 -10.45 -2.73
C MET A 144 -9.29 -9.68 -3.69
N ARG A 145 -9.62 -9.55 -4.99
CA ARG A 145 -8.88 -8.68 -5.94
C ARG A 145 -8.88 -7.20 -5.56
N LEU A 146 -9.87 -6.72 -4.81
CA LEU A 146 -9.92 -5.33 -4.34
C LEU A 146 -8.93 -5.07 -3.18
N MET A 147 -8.30 -6.12 -2.65
CA MET A 147 -7.40 -6.07 -1.50
C MET A 147 -6.05 -6.77 -1.81
N PRO A 148 -5.31 -6.33 -2.87
CA PRO A 148 -4.07 -6.99 -3.31
C PRO A 148 -2.96 -7.00 -2.24
N ASP A 149 -2.98 -5.99 -1.36
CA ASP A 149 -2.13 -5.87 -0.17
C ASP A 149 -2.28 -7.04 0.83
N TYR A 150 -3.46 -7.65 0.90
CA TYR A 150 -3.79 -8.74 1.81
C TYR A 150 -3.85 -10.09 1.07
N PHE A 151 -4.26 -10.09 -0.20
CA PHE A 151 -4.42 -11.27 -1.03
C PHE A 151 -3.69 -11.08 -2.36
N GLY A 152 -2.50 -11.67 -2.51
CA GLY A 152 -1.72 -11.55 -3.74
C GLY A 152 -2.49 -12.07 -4.98
N GLU A 153 -2.27 -11.48 -6.15
CA GLU A 153 -3.13 -11.66 -7.33
C GLU A 153 -3.44 -13.12 -7.68
N SER A 154 -2.44 -14.01 -7.61
CA SER A 154 -2.60 -15.45 -7.84
C SER A 154 -3.64 -16.12 -6.94
N THR A 155 -3.78 -15.67 -5.69
CA THR A 155 -4.80 -16.13 -4.72
C THR A 155 -6.20 -15.95 -5.31
N SER A 156 -6.46 -14.81 -5.94
CA SER A 156 -7.79 -14.51 -6.49
C SER A 156 -8.16 -15.38 -7.69
N TYR A 157 -7.23 -15.64 -8.61
CA TYR A 157 -7.49 -16.48 -9.79
C TYR A 157 -7.76 -17.93 -9.43
N VAL A 158 -7.05 -18.48 -8.44
CA VAL A 158 -7.28 -19.85 -8.00
C VAL A 158 -8.58 -19.95 -7.20
N ILE A 159 -8.94 -18.93 -6.40
CA ILE A 159 -10.24 -18.88 -5.71
C ILE A 159 -11.40 -18.72 -6.70
N GLU A 160 -11.24 -17.99 -7.80
CA GLU A 160 -12.26 -17.88 -8.85
C GLU A 160 -12.59 -19.25 -9.46
N ALA A 161 -11.57 -20.05 -9.75
CA ALA A 161 -11.74 -21.44 -10.18
C ALA A 161 -12.37 -22.32 -9.08
N GLY A 162 -12.01 -22.09 -7.82
CA GLY A 162 -12.61 -22.76 -6.66
C GLY A 162 -14.10 -22.44 -6.47
N GLU A 163 -14.50 -21.18 -6.64
CA GLU A 163 -15.90 -20.76 -6.58
C GLU A 163 -16.72 -21.31 -7.75
N ALA A 164 -16.19 -21.21 -8.98
CA ALA A 164 -16.85 -21.72 -10.18
C ALA A 164 -17.08 -23.25 -10.14
N THR A 165 -16.24 -23.98 -9.40
CA THR A 165 -16.37 -25.43 -9.19
C THR A 165 -17.01 -25.82 -7.84
N GLY A 166 -17.44 -24.84 -7.03
CA GLY A 166 -17.99 -25.06 -5.68
C GLY A 166 -16.98 -25.59 -4.64
N ASN A 167 -15.70 -25.71 -4.99
CA ASN A 167 -14.66 -26.36 -4.20
C ASN A 167 -13.65 -25.36 -3.62
N VAL A 168 -14.14 -24.39 -2.83
CA VAL A 168 -13.28 -23.34 -2.23
C VAL A 168 -12.38 -23.88 -1.10
N VAL A 169 -12.85 -24.86 -0.31
CA VAL A 169 -12.10 -25.46 0.82
C VAL A 169 -10.72 -26.04 0.42
N PRO A 170 -10.59 -26.96 -0.57
CA PRO A 170 -9.28 -27.48 -0.96
C PRO A 170 -8.37 -26.41 -1.56
N ILE A 171 -8.94 -25.42 -2.24
CA ILE A 171 -8.21 -24.28 -2.78
C ILE A 171 -7.62 -23.40 -1.67
N LEU A 172 -8.41 -23.04 -0.65
CA LEU A 172 -7.92 -22.33 0.53
C LEU A 172 -6.79 -23.08 1.23
N ARG A 173 -6.93 -24.41 1.44
CA ARG A 173 -5.84 -25.25 2.02
C ARG A 173 -4.54 -25.13 1.21
N ARG A 174 -4.62 -25.24 -0.12
CA ARG A 174 -3.45 -25.19 -1.00
C ARG A 174 -2.79 -23.81 -1.01
N ILE A 175 -3.59 -22.74 -0.98
CA ILE A 175 -3.10 -21.35 -0.92
C ILE A 175 -2.39 -21.08 0.41
N ILE A 176 -3.01 -21.48 1.53
CA ILE A 176 -2.43 -21.31 2.87
C ILE A 176 -1.09 -22.04 2.96
N ALA A 177 -1.04 -23.33 2.60
CA ALA A 177 0.20 -24.12 2.62
C ALA A 177 1.31 -23.48 1.78
N HIS A 178 1.00 -23.00 0.58
CA HIS A 178 1.96 -22.35 -0.31
C HIS A 178 2.53 -21.03 0.26
N ILE A 179 1.71 -20.24 0.96
CA ILE A 179 2.17 -19.00 1.61
C ILE A 179 2.96 -19.32 2.88
N GLU A 180 2.58 -20.36 3.63
CA GLU A 180 3.35 -20.81 4.81
C GLU A 180 4.74 -21.34 4.44
N GLU A 181 4.84 -22.22 3.45
CA GLU A 181 6.11 -22.76 2.92
C GLU A 181 7.05 -21.63 2.48
N LYS A 182 6.54 -20.66 1.71
CA LYS A 182 7.30 -19.46 1.32
C LYS A 182 7.85 -18.68 2.52
N ARG A 183 7.06 -18.55 3.58
CA ARG A 183 7.45 -17.81 4.79
C ARG A 183 8.43 -18.58 5.65
N GLU A 184 8.32 -19.91 5.71
CA GLU A 184 9.32 -20.78 6.35
C GLU A 184 10.67 -20.70 5.61
N ILE A 185 10.66 -20.83 4.27
CA ILE A 185 11.87 -20.68 3.45
C ILE A 185 12.51 -19.30 3.69
N ARG A 186 11.71 -18.22 3.67
CA ARG A 186 12.22 -16.87 3.92
C ARG A 186 12.80 -16.72 5.33
N ALA A 187 12.14 -17.24 6.36
CA ALA A 187 12.61 -17.21 7.73
C ALA A 187 13.92 -18.01 7.89
N LYS A 188 14.05 -19.17 7.24
CA LYS A 188 15.25 -20.00 7.22
C LYS A 188 16.43 -19.30 6.54
N VAL A 189 16.20 -18.65 5.41
CA VAL A 189 17.19 -17.80 4.73
C VAL A 189 17.64 -16.67 5.65
N LEU A 190 16.69 -15.90 6.19
CA LEU A 190 16.98 -14.73 7.03
C LEU A 190 17.71 -15.10 8.34
N GLY A 191 17.31 -16.21 8.99
CA GLY A 191 17.99 -16.74 10.17
C GLY A 191 19.43 -17.22 9.87
N SER A 192 19.66 -17.72 8.66
CA SER A 192 20.97 -18.20 8.21
C SER A 192 21.92 -17.07 7.77
N MET A 193 21.42 -15.84 7.59
CA MET A 193 22.24 -14.67 7.21
C MET A 193 23.11 -14.11 8.35
N ALA A 194 22.87 -14.51 9.61
CA ALA A 194 23.64 -14.03 10.75
C ALA A 194 25.15 -14.33 10.64
N TYR A 195 25.53 -15.53 10.19
CA TYR A 195 26.93 -15.94 10.07
C TYR A 195 27.67 -15.25 8.90
N PRO A 196 27.13 -15.21 7.66
CA PRO A 196 27.71 -14.39 6.59
C PRO A 196 27.84 -12.91 6.94
N ALA A 197 26.82 -12.32 7.58
CA ALA A 197 26.86 -10.91 7.98
C ALA A 197 27.93 -10.64 9.04
N PHE A 198 28.09 -11.53 10.03
CA PHE A 198 29.12 -11.42 11.05
C PHE A 198 30.54 -11.49 10.46
N ILE A 199 30.81 -12.46 9.59
CA ILE A 199 32.13 -12.58 8.94
C ILE A 199 32.42 -11.39 8.02
N ALA A 200 31.44 -10.95 7.23
CA ALA A 200 31.58 -9.77 6.39
C ALA A 200 31.89 -8.51 7.21
N PHE A 201 31.21 -8.33 8.35
CA PHE A 201 31.47 -7.23 9.28
C PHE A 201 32.89 -7.29 9.87
N VAL A 202 33.33 -8.44 10.37
CA VAL A 202 34.69 -8.61 10.92
C VAL A 202 35.76 -8.39 9.85
N ALA A 203 35.60 -8.95 8.66
CA ALA A 203 36.53 -8.76 7.55
C ALA A 203 36.64 -7.27 7.14
N PHE A 204 35.49 -6.58 7.05
CA PHE A 204 35.46 -5.15 6.75
C PHE A 204 36.13 -4.31 7.86
N ALA A 205 35.88 -4.64 9.13
CA ALA A 205 36.52 -3.97 10.26
C ALA A 205 38.05 -4.15 10.28
N VAL A 206 38.56 -5.33 9.93
CA VAL A 206 40.01 -5.59 9.80
C VAL A 206 40.62 -4.76 8.66
N VAL A 207 39.95 -4.65 7.51
CA VAL A 207 40.42 -3.81 6.40
C VAL A 207 40.46 -2.32 6.80
N LEU A 208 39.43 -1.82 7.49
CA LEU A 208 39.42 -0.44 7.99
C LEU A 208 40.54 -0.21 9.02
N PHE A 209 40.75 -1.14 9.96
CA PHE A 209 41.86 -1.06 10.92
C PHE A 209 43.22 -1.01 10.21
N PHE A 210 43.42 -1.85 9.19
CA PHE A 210 44.66 -1.88 8.42
C PHE A 210 44.91 -0.56 7.69
N LEU A 211 43.88 0.03 7.08
CA LEU A 211 43.97 1.30 6.34
C LEU A 211 44.14 2.52 7.25
N PHE A 212 43.49 2.57 8.42
CA PHE A 212 43.51 3.75 9.29
C PHE A 212 44.60 3.74 10.38
N TYR A 213 45.09 2.58 10.80
CA TYR A 213 46.12 2.47 11.84
C TYR A 213 47.45 1.93 11.32
N LEU A 214 47.41 0.80 10.60
CA LEU A 214 48.63 0.08 10.24
C LEU A 214 49.34 0.73 9.04
N LEU A 215 48.60 1.18 8.01
CA LEU A 215 49.18 1.84 6.85
C LEU A 215 49.89 3.17 7.20
N PRO A 216 49.32 4.09 8.01
CA PRO A 216 50.04 5.29 8.44
C PRO A 216 51.26 4.99 9.32
N GLN A 217 51.20 3.91 10.13
CA GLN A 217 52.34 3.48 10.94
C GLN A 217 53.51 2.99 10.08
N ILE A 218 53.23 2.24 8.99
CA ILE A 218 54.25 1.86 8.01
C ILE A 218 54.80 3.09 7.29
N GLN A 219 53.96 4.06 6.91
CA GLN A 219 54.41 5.29 6.28
C GLN A 219 55.36 6.08 7.19
N GLY A 220 54.98 6.36 8.43
CA GLY A 220 55.86 7.06 9.37
C GLY A 220 57.16 6.31 9.69
N MET A 221 57.12 4.97 9.71
CA MET A 221 58.34 4.15 9.81
C MET A 221 59.21 4.28 8.55
N LEU A 222 58.61 4.24 7.36
CA LEU A 222 59.33 4.36 6.09
C LEU A 222 59.92 5.77 5.91
N ASP A 223 59.23 6.82 6.33
CA ASP A 223 59.74 8.19 6.36
C ASP A 223 60.98 8.29 7.27
N SER A 224 60.99 7.59 8.42
CA SER A 224 62.16 7.53 9.31
C SER A 224 63.33 6.68 8.78
N LEU A 225 63.11 5.83 7.77
CA LEU A 225 64.12 4.98 7.13
C LEU A 225 64.59 5.52 5.75
N GLY A 226 63.73 6.27 5.06
CA GLY A 226 64.00 6.93 3.78
C GLY A 226 64.33 8.42 3.90
N GLY A 227 64.26 8.98 5.10
CA GLY A 227 64.49 10.39 5.43
C GLY A 227 65.92 10.92 5.25
N GLU A 228 66.80 10.17 4.58
CA GLU A 228 68.13 10.61 4.13
C GLU A 228 68.45 10.15 2.68
N LEU A 229 67.46 10.15 1.78
CA LEU A 229 67.78 10.27 0.35
C LEU A 229 68.15 11.71 0.02
N ASN A 230 69.44 11.99 0.23
CA ASN A 230 70.07 13.27 -0.05
C ASN A 230 70.00 13.62 -1.55
N PHE A 231 68.99 14.38 -1.95
CA PHE A 231 68.87 14.96 -3.29
C PHE A 231 69.76 16.22 -3.50
N MET A 232 70.69 16.51 -2.58
CA MET A 232 71.72 17.54 -2.70
C MET A 232 73.12 16.96 -2.39
N ALA A 233 73.64 16.17 -3.35
CA ALA A 233 75.05 15.85 -3.51
C ALA A 233 75.39 15.77 -5.01
#